data_AF-A0A7Y8CTI5-F1
#
_entry.id   AF-A0A7Y8CTI5-F1
#
_cell.length_a   1.000
_cell.length_b   1.000
_cell.length_c   1.000
_cell.angle_alpha   90.00
_cell.angle_beta   90.00
_cell.angle_gamma   90.00
#
_symmetry.space_group_name_H-M   'P 1'
#
loop_
_entity.id
_entity.type
_entity.pdbx_description
1 polymer ?
#
loop_
_entity_poly.entity_id
_entity_poly.type
_entity_poly.pdbx_seq_one_letter_code
_entity_poly.pdbx_strand_id
1 'polypeptide(L)' 'MITNPRLAAQLDWMKVGAFAPERFTGEQRKEYEDEARRIQRQWDNQPS' A
#
# COMPACT_ATOMS: atom_id res chain seq x y z
N MET A 1 7.89 13.69 6.68
CA MET A 1 7.55 12.28 6.99
C MET A 1 6.16 12.03 6.45
N ILE A 2 5.96 11.01 5.60
CA ILE A 2 4.60 10.62 5.21
C ILE A 2 3.98 9.94 6.43
N THR A 3 3.08 10.64 7.12
CA THR A 3 2.45 10.20 8.37
C THR A 3 1.21 9.33 8.13
N ASN A 4 0.80 9.13 6.87
CA ASN A 4 -0.37 8.34 6.52
C ASN A 4 0.05 7.03 5.81
N PRO A 5 -0.10 5.86 6.46
CA PRO A 5 0.31 4.57 5.92
C PRO A 5 -0.46 4.19 4.65
N ARG A 6 -1.75 4.53 4.54
CA ARG A 6 -2.54 4.27 3.33
C ARG A 6 -2.03 5.07 2.13
N LEU A 7 -1.75 6.36 2.34
CA LEU A 7 -1.17 7.19 1.28
C LEU A 7 0.21 6.69 0.86
N ALA A 8 1.02 6.20 1.82
CA ALA A 8 2.30 5.60 1.50
C ALA A 8 2.16 4.36 0.61
N ALA A 9 1.21 3.46 0.89
CA ALA A 9 0.95 2.28 0.05
C ALA A 9 0.56 2.65 -1.39
N GLN A 10 -0.31 3.66 -1.55
CA GLN A 10 -0.68 4.18 -2.87
C GLN A 10 0.53 4.76 -3.63
N LEU A 11 1.37 5.54 -2.95
CA LEU A 11 2.55 6.16 -3.55
C LEU A 11 3.62 5.13 -3.90
N ASP A 12 3.86 4.14 -3.04
CA ASP A 12 4.82 3.07 -3.27
C ASP A 12 4.40 2.24 -4.50
N TRP A 13 3.12 1.89 -4.62
CA TRP A 13 2.60 1.25 -5.82
C TRP A 13 2.75 2.12 -7.07
N MET A 14 2.35 3.38 -7.01
CA MET A 14 2.37 4.28 -8.16
C MET A 14 3.80 4.62 -8.65
N LYS A 15 4.78 4.73 -7.74
CA LYS A 15 6.13 5.21 -8.05
C LYS A 15 7.16 4.09 -8.18
N VAL A 16 7.08 3.08 -7.32
CA VAL A 16 8.07 2.00 -7.23
C VAL A 16 7.51 0.71 -7.83
N GLY A 17 6.20 0.54 -7.84
CA GLY A 17 5.55 -0.71 -8.26
C GLY A 17 5.71 -1.84 -7.25
N ALA A 18 6.14 -1.53 -6.02
CA ALA A 18 6.35 -2.51 -4.96
C ALA A 18 5.98 -1.90 -3.60
N PHE A 19 5.45 -2.75 -2.71
CA PHE A 19 5.09 -2.36 -1.34
C PHE A 19 6.26 -2.58 -0.38
N ALA A 20 6.35 -1.73 0.64
CA ALA A 20 7.41 -1.75 1.66
C ALA A 20 6.81 -1.56 3.07
N PRO A 21 6.00 -2.53 3.56
CA PRO A 21 5.33 -2.43 4.86
C PRO A 21 6.29 -2.40 6.06
N GLU A 22 7.52 -2.88 5.90
CA GLU A 22 8.57 -2.94 6.93
C GLU A 22 8.98 -1.57 7.47
N ARG A 23 8.65 -0.47 6.77
CA ARG A 23 8.87 0.90 7.26
C ARG A 23 7.86 1.34 8.33
N PHE A 24 6.81 0.55 8.56
CA PHE A 24 5.75 0.81 9.53
C PHE A 24 5.69 -0.29 10.59
N THR A 25 5.16 0.05 11.76
CA THR A 25 4.97 -0.88 12.89
C THR A 25 3.58 -0.77 13.50
N GLY A 26 3.11 -1.85 14.15
CA GLY A 26 1.83 -1.85 14.87
C GLY A 26 0.64 -1.53 13.96
N GLU A 27 -0.23 -0.63 14.42
CA GLU A 27 -1.44 -0.23 13.69
C GLU A 27 -1.13 0.40 12.32
N GLN A 28 -0.05 1.19 12.23
CA GLN A 28 0.36 1.80 10.96
C GLN A 28 0.70 0.76 9.89
N ARG A 29 1.36 -0.34 10.30
CA ARG A 29 1.68 -1.43 9.38
C ARG A 29 0.41 -2.11 8.88
N LYS A 30 -0.54 -2.35 9.77
CA LYS A 30 -1.83 -2.94 9.42
C LYS A 30 -2.58 -2.08 8.40
N GLU A 31 -2.67 -0.76 8.62
CA GLU A 31 -3.33 0.14 7.68
C GLU A 31 -2.65 0.18 6.31
N TYR A 32 -1.32 0.12 6.29
CA TYR A 32 -0.55 0.03 5.05
C TYR A 32 -0.85 -1.27 4.29
N GLU A 33 -0.77 -2.42 4.99
CA GLU A 33 -1.00 -3.74 4.41
C GLU A 33 -2.45 -3.93 3.93
N ASP A 34 -3.42 -3.34 4.63
CA ASP A 34 -4.83 -3.32 4.21
C ASP A 34 -5.01 -2.56 2.88
N GLU A 35 -4.37 -1.40 2.74
CA GLU A 35 -4.42 -0.61 1.51
C GLU A 35 -3.66 -1.27 0.36
N ALA A 36 -2.50 -1.87 0.64
CA ALA A 36 -1.74 -2.64 -0.34
C ALA A 36 -2.59 -3.79 -0.91
N ARG A 37 -3.29 -4.54 -0.06
CA ARG A 37 -4.22 -5.60 -0.49
C ARG A 37 -5.38 -5.07 -1.32
N ARG A 38 -5.93 -3.90 -0.98
CA ARG A 38 -6.99 -3.24 -1.77
C ARG A 38 -6.50 -2.92 -3.17
N ILE A 39 -5.31 -2.34 -3.28
CA ILE A 39 -4.69 -1.96 -4.57
C ILE A 39 -4.41 -3.20 -5.42
N GLN A 40 -3.83 -4.26 -4.84
CA GLN A 40 -3.58 -5.52 -5.56
C GLN A 40 -4.87 -6.10 -6.14
N ARG A 41 -5.93 -6.19 -5.33
CA ARG A 41 -7.25 -6.68 -5.81
C ARG A 41 -7.82 -5.81 -6.92
N GLN A 42 -7.63 -4.49 -6.88
CA GLN A 42 -8.10 -3.61 -7.95
C GLN A 42 -7.38 -3.86 -9.26
N TRP A 43 -6.07 -4.12 -9.20
CA TRP A 43 -5.27 -4.49 -10.36
C TRP A 43 -5.61 -5.87 -10.89
N ASP A 44 -5.74 -6.88 -10.02
CA ASP A 44 -6.12 -8.24 -10.40
C ASP A 44 -7.52 -8.29 -11.05
N ASN A 45 -8.41 -7.36 -10.68
CA ASN A 45 -9.76 -7.25 -11.21
C ASN A 45 -9.89 -6.30 -12.41
N GLN A 46 -8.79 -5.74 -12.96
CA GLN A 46 -8.87 -4.96 -14.18
C GLN A 46 -9.09 -5.89 -15.38
N PRO A 47 -10.16 -5.71 -16.18
CA PRO A 47 -10.31 -6.42 -17.44
C PRO A 47 -9.13 -6.03 -18.36
N SER A 48 -8.49 -7.05 -18.96
CA SER A 48 -7.36 -6.90 -19.88
C SER A 48 -7.70 -6.13 -21.15
#